data_AF-A0A853DTY5-F1
#
_entry.id   AF-A0A853DTY5-F1
#
_cell.length_a   1.000
_cell.length_b   1.000
_cell.length_c   1.000
_cell.angle_alpha   90.00
_cell.angle_beta   90.00
_cell.angle_gamma   90.00
#
_symmetry.space_group_name_H-M   'P 1'
#
loop_
_entity.id
_entity.type
_entity.pdbx_description
1 polymer ?
#
loop_
_entity_poly.entity_id
_entity_poly.type
_entity_poly.pdbx_seq_one_letter_code
_entity_poly.pdbx_strand_id
1 'polypeptide(L)'
;MSAAVLVLIGAADLVASVLGQSIIQISTPDEYRGRVSGIEHLVQMGGPQLGSMRAGSVAAAFGSAVSLVVGGAVAVAGLTVLVLTHAEAIRRVRTDEGARDAHRR
;
A
#
# COMPACT_ATOMS: atom_id res chain seq x y z
N MET A 1 -0.10 11.01 -27.14
CA MET A 1 -0.45 9.73 -26.48
C MET A 1 -0.12 9.69 -25.00
N SER A 2 0.90 10.42 -24.50
CA SER A 2 1.27 10.41 -23.08
C SER A 2 0.28 11.14 -22.14
N ALA A 3 -0.41 12.18 -22.63
CA ALA A 3 -1.32 12.97 -21.79
C ALA A 3 -2.50 12.15 -21.25
N ALA A 4 -3.12 11.30 -22.08
CA ALA A 4 -4.22 10.44 -21.65
C ALA A 4 -3.77 9.39 -20.61
N VAL A 5 -2.58 8.80 -20.81
CA VAL A 5 -2.02 7.82 -19.86
C VAL A 5 -1.68 8.47 -18.53
N LEU A 6 -1.10 9.67 -18.53
CA LEU A 6 -0.81 10.42 -17.31
C LEU A 6 -2.09 10.79 -16.54
N VAL A 7 -3.13 11.22 -17.25
CA VAL A 7 -4.44 11.51 -16.63
C VAL A 7 -5.03 10.25 -15.98
N LEU A 8 -4.97 9.09 -16.65
CA LEU A 8 -5.48 7.83 -16.11
C LEU A 8 -4.68 7.37 -14.89
N ILE A 9 -3.35 7.42 -14.94
CA ILE A 9 -2.48 7.06 -13.81
C ILE A 9 -2.74 8.00 -12.62
N GLY A 10 -2.79 9.30 -12.86
CA GLY A 10 -3.07 10.28 -11.81
C GLY A 10 -4.46 10.08 -11.20
N ALA A 11 -5.48 9.84 -12.02
CA ALA A 11 -6.83 9.56 -11.53
C ALA A 11 -6.86 8.28 -10.68
N ALA A 12 -6.20 7.21 -11.11
CA ALA A 12 -6.13 5.96 -10.36
C ALA A 12 -5.40 6.12 -9.02
N ASP A 13 -4.29 6.86 -8.99
CA ASP A 13 -3.51 7.12 -7.78
C ASP A 13 -4.29 7.95 -6.75
N LEU A 14 -5.03 8.97 -7.21
CA LEU A 14 -5.92 9.74 -6.36
C LEU A 14 -7.03 8.86 -5.76
N VAL A 15 -7.67 8.01 -6.57
CA VAL A 15 -8.72 7.10 -6.09
C VAL A 15 -8.15 6.15 -5.04
N ALA A 16 -7.00 5.52 -5.28
CA ALA A 16 -6.36 4.61 -4.33
C ALA A 16 -6.03 5.30 -2.99
N SER A 17 -5.47 6.52 -3.05
CA SER A 17 -5.11 7.30 -1.87
C SER A 17 -6.33 7.70 -1.05
N VAL A 18 -7.40 8.17 -1.71
CA VAL A 18 -8.66 8.56 -1.03
C VAL A 18 -9.34 7.36 -0.38
N LEU A 19 -9.35 6.21 -1.04
CA LEU A 19 -9.89 4.97 -0.47
C LEU A 19 -9.09 4.52 0.75
N GLY A 20 -7.76 4.57 0.69
CA GLY A 20 -6.89 4.26 1.84
C GLY A 20 -7.20 5.15 3.05
N GLN A 21 -7.30 6.46 2.84
CA GLN A 21 -7.70 7.42 3.87
C GLN A 21 -9.10 7.12 4.43
N SER A 22 -10.06 6.79 3.56
CA SER A 22 -11.43 6.46 3.97
C SER A 22 -11.48 5.21 4.85
N ILE A 23 -10.72 4.16 4.49
CA ILE A 23 -10.60 2.93 5.29
C ILE A 23 -10.05 3.24 6.68
N ILE A 24 -8.98 4.05 6.77
CA ILE A 24 -8.39 4.45 8.05
C ILE A 24 -9.41 5.20 8.91
N GLN A 25 -10.17 6.10 8.29
CA GLN A 25 -11.17 6.92 8.98
C GLN A 25 -12.37 6.13 9.51
N ILE A 26 -12.78 5.07 8.83
CA ILE A 26 -13.91 4.21 9.23
C ILE A 26 -13.45 3.13 10.23
N SER A 27 -12.20 2.69 10.14
CA SER A 27 -11.66 1.58 10.97
C SER A 27 -11.07 2.05 12.30
N THR A 28 -10.78 3.35 12.46
CA THR A 28 -10.09 3.89 13.65
C THR A 28 -11.07 4.62 14.57
N PRO A 29 -11.20 4.23 15.86
CA PRO A 29 -11.95 4.98 16.87
C PRO A 29 -11.44 6.41 17.01
N ASP A 30 -12.32 7.38 17.24
CA ASP A 30 -12.02 8.83 17.18
C ASP A 30 -10.85 9.27 18.10
N GLU A 31 -10.58 8.53 19.17
CA GLU A 31 -9.48 8.78 20.11
C GLU A 31 -8.08 8.55 19.50
N TYR A 32 -7.96 7.75 18.43
CA TYR A 32 -6.67 7.39 17.82
C TYR A 32 -6.43 8.02 16.44
N ARG A 33 -7.39 8.78 15.89
CA ARG A 33 -7.32 9.38 14.55
C ARG A 33 -6.05 10.19 14.32
N GLY A 34 -5.67 11.03 15.29
CA GLY A 34 -4.47 11.88 15.17
C GLY A 34 -3.17 11.09 15.11
N ARG A 35 -3.08 9.98 15.85
CA ARG A 35 -1.87 9.12 15.86
C ARG A 35 -1.79 8.24 14.63
N VAL A 36 -2.91 7.64 14.21
CA VAL A 36 -2.96 6.77 13.04
C VAL A 36 -2.74 7.55 11.75
N SER A 37 -3.35 8.74 11.61
CA SER A 37 -3.10 9.62 10.46
C SER A 37 -1.66 10.12 10.41
N GLY A 38 -1.04 10.41 11.56
CA GLY A 38 0.38 10.75 11.62
C GLY A 38 1.29 9.60 11.16
N ILE A 39 1.01 8.37 11.56
CA ILE A 39 1.78 7.19 11.12
C ILE A 39 1.61 6.96 9.63
N GLU A 40 0.39 7.04 9.11
CA GLU A 40 0.16 6.85 7.67
C GLU A 40 0.90 7.90 6.85
N HIS A 41 0.85 9.18 7.23
CA HIS A 41 1.57 10.23 6.54
C HIS A 41 3.09 10.01 6.57
N LEU A 42 3.63 9.58 7.72
CA LEU A 42 5.04 9.22 7.85
C LEU A 42 5.43 8.05 6.94
N VAL A 43 4.57 7.04 6.80
CA VAL A 43 4.79 5.91 5.90
C VAL A 43 4.71 6.35 4.44
N GLN A 44 3.73 7.18 4.09
CA GLN A 44 3.51 7.67 2.72
C GLN A 44 4.70 8.51 2.23
N MET A 45 5.25 9.36 3.09
CA MET A 45 6.39 10.22 2.79
C MET A 45 7.73 9.48 2.92
N GLY A 46 7.88 8.67 3.98
CA GLY A 46 9.13 8.00 4.31
C GLY A 46 9.43 6.78 3.45
N GLY A 47 8.39 6.00 3.09
CA GLY A 47 8.52 4.77 2.31
C GLY A 47 9.26 4.96 0.99
N PRO A 48 8.84 5.91 0.13
CA PRO A 48 9.52 6.19 -1.14
C PRO A 48 10.96 6.71 -0.95
N GLN A 49 11.24 7.49 0.10
CA GLN A 49 12.60 7.95 0.39
C GLN A 49 13.51 6.80 0.81
N LEU A 50 13.08 5.94 1.73
CA LEU A 50 13.82 4.74 2.13
C LEU A 50 14.07 3.82 0.93
N GLY A 51 13.06 3.63 0.08
CA GLY A 51 13.17 2.85 -1.15
C GLY A 51 14.18 3.44 -2.13
N SER A 52 14.14 4.76 -2.35
CA SER A 52 15.05 5.45 -3.27
C SER A 52 16.48 5.53 -2.74
N MET A 53 16.69 5.65 -1.43
CA MET A 53 18.02 5.55 -0.81
C MET A 53 18.64 4.17 -1.02
N ARG A 54 17.87 3.10 -0.79
CA ARG A 54 18.31 1.73 -1.05
C ARG A 54 18.54 1.47 -2.54
N ALA A 55 17.62 1.90 -3.40
CA ALA A 55 17.76 1.73 -4.85
C ALA A 55 18.98 2.51 -5.36
N GLY A 56 19.23 3.72 -4.85
CA GLY A 56 20.41 4.52 -5.18
C GLY A 56 21.71 3.86 -4.75
N SER A 57 21.78 3.29 -3.54
CA SER A 57 22.98 2.60 -3.07
C SER A 57 23.27 1.32 -3.85
N VAL A 58 22.22 0.53 -4.15
CA VAL A 58 22.35 -0.69 -4.98
C VAL A 58 22.70 -0.34 -6.43
N ALA A 59 22.10 0.71 -6.99
CA ALA A 59 22.41 1.18 -8.34
C ALA A 59 23.84 1.71 -8.46
N ALA A 60 24.34 2.42 -7.44
CA ALA A 60 25.72 2.91 -7.41
C ALA A 60 26.75 1.77 -7.34
N ALA A 61 26.44 0.67 -6.64
CA ALA A 61 27.36 -0.46 -6.48
C ALA A 61 27.29 -1.48 -7.63
N PHE A 62 26.09 -1.78 -8.15
CA PHE A 62 25.86 -2.90 -9.08
C PHE A 62 25.22 -2.48 -10.42
N GLY A 63 24.92 -1.20 -10.60
CA GLY A 63 24.28 -0.67 -11.80
C GLY A 63 22.74 -0.65 -11.73
N SER A 64 22.15 0.18 -12.60
CA SER A 64 20.70 0.47 -12.62
C SER A 64 19.83 -0.76 -12.90
N ALA A 65 20.25 -1.64 -13.82
CA ALA A 65 19.50 -2.84 -14.19
C ALA A 65 19.38 -3.82 -13.01
N VAL A 66 20.47 -4.05 -12.27
CA VAL A 66 20.48 -4.94 -11.10
C VAL A 66 19.62 -4.35 -9.98
N SER A 67 19.70 -3.04 -9.76
CA SER A 67 18.86 -2.37 -8.76
C SER A 67 17.37 -2.52 -9.05
N LEU A 68 16.95 -2.46 -10.32
CA LEU A 68 15.56 -2.59 -10.70
C LEU A 68 15.03 -4.01 -10.39
N VAL A 69 15.79 -5.03 -10.77
CA VAL A 69 15.41 -6.44 -10.56
C VAL A 69 15.38 -6.76 -9.07
N VAL A 70 16.39 -6.34 -8.31
CA VAL A 70 16.45 -6.58 -6.86
C VAL A 70 15.32 -5.84 -6.13
N GLY A 71 15.05 -4.58 -6.50
CA GLY A 71 13.94 -3.81 -5.93
C GLY A 71 12.59 -4.46 -6.19
N GLY A 72 12.34 -4.87 -7.44
CA GLY A 72 11.10 -5.58 -7.81
C GLY A 72 10.95 -6.92 -7.10
N ALA A 73 12.01 -7.74 -7.05
CA ALA A 73 12.00 -9.02 -6.36
C ALA A 73 11.69 -8.87 -4.86
N VAL A 74 12.26 -7.85 -4.22
CA VAL A 74 12.01 -7.56 -2.80
C VAL A 74 10.58 -7.07 -2.57
N ALA A 75 10.03 -6.24 -3.46
CA ALA A 75 8.65 -5.81 -3.37
C ALA A 75 7.68 -7.01 -3.44
N VAL A 76 7.89 -7.92 -4.40
CA VAL A 76 7.08 -9.13 -4.54
C VAL A 76 7.24 -10.05 -3.33
N ALA A 77 8.47 -10.27 -2.87
CA ALA A 77 8.73 -11.08 -1.68
C ALA A 77 8.07 -10.48 -0.43
N GLY A 78 8.19 -9.16 -0.22
CA GLY A 78 7.57 -8.46 0.91
C GLY A 78 6.05 -8.56 0.87
N LEU A 79 5.44 -8.36 -0.30
CA LEU A 79 4.00 -8.54 -0.49
C LEU A 79 3.57 -9.99 -0.21
N THR A 80 4.34 -10.97 -0.70
CA THR A 80 4.06 -12.39 -0.46
C THR A 80 4.10 -12.73 1.01
N VAL A 81 5.14 -12.27 1.73
CA VAL A 81 5.25 -12.46 3.18
C VAL A 81 4.07 -11.80 3.90
N LEU A 82 3.74 -10.55 3.58
CA LEU A 82 2.62 -9.83 4.18
C LEU A 82 1.30 -10.58 3.97
N VAL A 83 1.06 -11.09 2.75
CA VAL A 83 -0.14 -11.87 2.44
C VAL A 83 -0.16 -13.17 3.23
N LEU A 84 0.97 -13.87 3.34
CA LEU A 84 1.04 -15.13 4.09
C LEU A 84 0.84 -14.91 5.60
N THR A 85 1.42 -13.86 6.18
CA THR A 85 1.32 -13.58 7.62
C THR A 85 -0.04 -12.99 8.00
N HIS A 86 -0.65 -12.18 7.13
CA HIS A 86 -1.96 -11.57 7.36
C HIS A 86 -3.10 -12.26 6.63
N ALA A 87 -2.88 -13.45 6.05
CA ALA A 87 -3.89 -14.24 5.37
C ALA A 87 -5.10 -14.51 6.26
N GLU A 88 -4.88 -14.80 7.54
CA GLU A 88 -5.96 -15.03 8.51
C GLU A 88 -6.76 -13.77 8.84
N ALA A 89 -6.11 -12.60 8.90
CA ALA A 89 -6.78 -11.32 9.14
C ALA A 89 -7.67 -10.92 7.94
N ILE A 90 -7.17 -11.09 6.71
CA ILE A 90 -7.94 -10.85 5.48
C ILE A 90 -9.10 -11.85 5.36
N ARG A 91 -8.91 -13.10 5.79
CA ARG A 91 -9.97 -14.11 5.81
C ARG A 91 -11.12 -13.72 6.72
N ARG A 92 -10.84 -13.19 7.91
CA ARG A 92 -11.86 -12.80 8.92
C ARG A 92 -12.75 -11.66 8.44
N VAL A 93 -12.19 -10.63 7.80
CA VAL A 93 -12.98 -9.51 7.24
C VAL A 93 -13.97 -10.01 6.18
N ARG A 94 -13.54 -10.93 5.32
CA ARG A 94 -14.40 -11.53 4.29
C ARG A 94 -15.47 -12.48 4.84
N THR A 95 -15.29 -13.00 6.06
CA THR A 95 -16.31 -13.86 6.69
C THR A 95 -17.46 -13.05 7.30
N ASP A 96 -17.19 -11.83 7.78
CA ASP A 96 -18.21 -10.93 8.34
C ASP A 96 -19.09 -10.27 7.25
N GLU A 97 -18.53 -9.91 6.09
CA GLU A 97 -19.31 -9.42 4.95
C GLU A 97 -20.27 -10.48 4.40
N GLY A 98 -19.81 -11.73 4.28
CA GLY A 98 -20.66 -12.84 3.84
C GLY A 98 -21.82 -13.15 4.80
N ALA A 99 -21.64 -12.92 6.11
CA ALA A 99 -22.69 -13.11 7.10
C ALA A 99 -23.72 -11.97 7.11
N ARG A 100 -23.31 -10.72 6.85
CA ARG A 100 -24.20 -9.55 6.77
C ARG A 100 -25.08 -9.57 5.51
N ASP A 101 -24.55 -10.04 4.39
CA ASP A 101 -25.32 -10.17 3.14
C ASP A 101 -26.36 -11.31 3.21
N ALA A 102 -26.11 -12.34 4.02
CA ALA A 102 -27.05 -13.44 4.23
C ALA A 102 -28.26 -13.05 5.10
N HIS A 103 -28.12 -12.06 5.99
CA HIS A 103 -29.21 -11.61 6.87
C HIS A 103 -30.09 -10.52 6.23
N ARG A 104 -29.66 -9.95 5.10
CA ARG A 104 -30.36 -8.89 4.36
C ARG A 104 -31.23 -9.42 3.21
N ARG A 105 -31.31 -10.75 3.03
CA ARG A 105 -32.19 -11.46 2.09
C ARG A 105 -33.28 -12.20 2.85
#